data_AF-A0A9X4QKW8-F1
#
_entry.id   AF-A0A9X4QKW8-F1
#
_cell.length_a   1.000
_cell.length_b   1.000
_cell.length_c   1.000
_cell.angle_alpha   90.00
_cell.angle_beta   90.00
_cell.angle_gamma   90.00
#
_symmetry.space_group_name_H-M   'P 1'
#
loop_
_entity.id
_entity.type
_entity.pdbx_description
1 polymer ?
#
loop_
_entity_poly.entity_id
_entity_poly.type
_entity_poly.pdbx_seq_one_letter_code
_entity_poly.pdbx_strand_id
1 'polypeptide(L)'
;MEKQVKLFNRNEERMESWLWIELIGFDQTAADFNVDALLHEMSYKPDGMGLFLYTTDFINQHNGLEREELLQPESCSYAAHPYNVDRKRQAWSNWQLRQLVAELHKRQIKVYVSVMGYSRLFSDTSPFQEGELLKESPEIRFVSRDGQNLHITNVLKRFKDGTYYEDFFTRKLIGVLQDYDFDGIQVADGLSSPVRHLENGDYSDDMVEQFVAETKVELPSEWLRGCDDHPEAFEQRGRWIWRNKRKEWVMFHVQRWNGFYKKLTSAVHGIGREILFNNALTMEPVEALYRYGLDYRAAVEAGADGYIVEEVSAALSITSDNGTIFNPATELEERMKVRYHCSAVAMNLKAYNPDLKYLYMTNVWDTTEQFDIVHHAPTMFQRYIYTNLNLYYQGMNGLERCCNGPWFCLSDGLKRQDWDFIHQAWDTGFAANIRTILGATVIWSDQKLYPELDYYMGTRRWTSNRIMGELTYAGAQLNHIARIESLDVISGAIFVPNFHLLPRQELEQILAYRGGKRDPVRPEDRRFASSRYGGRRRKRRRQRRIVGGLRKRQAKGEACFLQSVRAPRRQAGSDGAGKERVAASIGKRKL
;
A
#
# COMPACT_ATOMS: atom_id res chain seq x y z
N MET A 1 13.43 42.59 5.89
CA MET A 1 13.18 41.65 4.78
C MET A 1 11.72 41.17 4.85
N GLU A 2 10.77 42.11 4.95
CA GLU A 2 9.40 41.89 5.47
C GLU A 2 8.29 42.37 4.51
N LYS A 3 8.61 42.60 3.24
CA LYS A 3 7.67 43.18 2.25
C LYS A 3 7.48 42.37 0.96
N GLN A 4 7.61 41.03 1.01
CA GLN A 4 7.39 40.17 -0.16
C GLN A 4 6.48 38.94 0.07
N VAL A 5 5.53 38.98 1.01
CA VAL A 5 4.60 37.84 1.25
C VAL A 5 3.12 38.19 1.00
N LYS A 6 2.84 39.14 0.11
CA LYS A 6 1.45 39.43 -0.35
C LYS A 6 1.28 39.28 -1.86
N LEU A 7 1.76 38.15 -2.41
CA LEU A 7 1.60 37.81 -3.83
C LEU A 7 0.68 36.60 -4.09
N PHE A 8 0.08 36.04 -3.05
CA PHE A 8 -0.87 34.94 -3.19
C PHE A 8 -2.21 35.37 -2.59
N ASN A 9 -3.25 35.38 -3.40
CA ASN A 9 -4.62 35.27 -2.86
C ASN A 9 -4.63 33.95 -2.09
N ARG A 10 -4.64 34.02 -0.75
CA ARG A 10 -4.68 32.84 0.11
C ARG A 10 -5.94 32.04 -0.23
N ASN A 11 -5.76 30.74 -0.36
CA ASN A 11 -6.79 29.79 -0.73
C ASN A 11 -7.95 29.78 0.30
N GLU A 12 -9.18 29.57 -0.16
CA GLU A 12 -10.31 29.22 0.73
C GLU A 12 -10.27 27.73 1.10
N GLU A 13 -9.63 26.89 0.27
CA GLU A 13 -9.35 25.49 0.60
C GLU A 13 -8.13 25.39 1.53
N ARG A 14 -8.40 25.11 2.80
CA ARG A 14 -7.39 24.70 3.76
C ARG A 14 -6.95 23.26 3.46
N MET A 15 -5.64 23.02 3.44
CA MET A 15 -5.08 21.67 3.42
C MET A 15 -5.52 20.91 4.68
N GLU A 16 -6.09 19.72 4.52
CA GLU A 16 -6.31 18.81 5.64
C GLU A 16 -5.00 18.17 6.06
N SER A 17 -4.72 18.07 7.36
CA SER A 17 -3.50 17.40 7.84
C SER A 17 -3.84 16.29 8.82
N TRP A 18 -3.36 15.09 8.51
CA TRP A 18 -3.57 13.91 9.34
C TRP A 18 -2.25 13.26 9.73
N LEU A 19 -2.20 12.68 10.93
CA LEU A 19 -1.11 11.84 11.36
C LEU A 19 -1.52 10.38 11.34
N TRP A 20 -0.62 9.52 10.88
CA TRP A 20 -0.63 8.10 11.24
C TRP A 20 0.45 7.91 12.30
N ILE A 21 0.07 7.46 13.49
CA ILE A 21 0.97 7.43 14.64
C ILE A 21 0.69 6.24 15.54
N GLU A 22 1.76 5.66 16.06
CA GLU A 22 1.73 4.56 17.01
C GLU A 22 1.64 5.06 18.44
N LEU A 23 1.23 4.21 19.39
CA LEU A 23 1.15 4.62 20.81
C LEU A 23 2.51 4.97 21.42
N ILE A 24 3.61 4.46 20.86
CA ILE A 24 4.98 4.80 21.29
C ILE A 24 5.34 6.29 21.04
N GLY A 25 4.57 7.01 20.22
CA GLY A 25 4.66 8.46 20.10
C GLY A 25 4.14 9.24 21.33
N PHE A 26 3.36 8.59 22.19
CA PHE A 26 2.73 9.16 23.39
C PHE A 26 3.37 8.64 24.67
N ASP A 27 3.10 9.28 25.82
CA ASP A 27 3.64 8.88 27.13
C ASP A 27 2.53 8.51 28.11
N GLN A 28 2.33 7.23 28.41
CA GLN A 28 1.30 6.78 29.34
C GLN A 28 1.46 7.27 30.78
N THR A 29 2.61 7.83 31.13
CA THR A 29 2.92 8.35 32.47
C THR A 29 2.70 9.86 32.60
N ALA A 30 2.59 10.56 31.48
CA ALA A 30 2.28 11.99 31.45
C ALA A 30 0.77 12.22 31.65
N ALA A 31 0.40 13.32 32.31
CA ALA A 31 -0.99 13.61 32.65
C ALA A 31 -1.90 13.80 31.42
N ASP A 32 -1.35 14.30 30.32
CA ASP A 32 -2.03 14.50 29.04
C ASP A 32 -1.57 13.50 27.97
N PHE A 33 -0.92 12.42 28.38
CA PHE A 33 -0.28 11.45 27.50
C PHE A 33 0.80 12.03 26.55
N ASN A 34 1.38 13.19 26.91
CA ASN A 34 2.37 13.91 26.10
C ASN A 34 1.81 14.45 24.77
N VAL A 35 0.49 14.67 24.68
CA VAL A 35 -0.17 15.23 23.50
C VAL A 35 0.28 16.69 23.27
N ASP A 36 0.37 17.51 24.32
CA ASP A 36 0.78 18.92 24.15
C ASP A 36 2.22 19.05 23.68
N ALA A 37 3.11 18.18 24.14
CA ALA A 37 4.49 18.16 23.67
C ALA A 37 4.57 17.77 22.19
N LEU A 38 3.79 16.77 21.75
CA LEU A 38 3.71 16.41 20.33
C LEU A 38 3.24 17.61 19.48
N LEU A 39 2.16 18.28 19.90
CA LEU A 39 1.65 19.45 19.19
C LEU A 39 2.62 20.64 19.22
N HIS A 40 3.40 20.78 20.29
CA HIS A 40 4.46 21.78 20.38
C HIS A 40 5.56 21.53 19.34
N GLU A 41 6.01 20.28 19.20
CA GLU A 41 6.98 19.89 18.17
C GLU A 41 6.39 20.11 16.78
N MET A 42 5.13 19.74 16.55
CA MET A 42 4.49 19.95 15.24
C MET A 42 4.42 21.42 14.83
N SER A 43 4.31 22.34 15.79
CA SER A 43 4.11 23.78 15.57
C SER A 43 2.76 24.16 14.95
N TYR A 44 1.85 23.20 14.79
CA TYR A 44 0.46 23.37 14.37
C TYR A 44 -0.42 22.24 14.95
N LYS A 45 -1.73 22.36 14.75
CA LYS A 45 -2.71 21.34 15.15
C LYS A 45 -3.20 20.56 13.92
N PRO A 46 -3.07 19.21 13.87
CA PRO A 46 -3.65 18.40 12.80
C PRO A 46 -5.19 18.34 12.90
N ASP A 47 -5.84 18.02 11.79
CA ASP A 47 -7.30 17.82 11.73
C ASP A 47 -7.70 16.47 12.35
N GLY A 48 -6.83 15.46 12.25
CA GLY A 48 -7.03 14.19 12.92
C GLY A 48 -5.78 13.31 12.98
N MET A 49 -5.92 12.18 13.67
CA MET A 49 -4.90 11.16 13.83
C MET A 49 -5.51 9.77 13.66
N GLY A 50 -4.89 8.92 12.84
CA GLY A 50 -5.07 7.48 12.87
C GLY A 50 -4.10 6.87 13.89
N LEU A 51 -4.64 6.30 14.97
CA LEU A 51 -3.84 5.51 15.91
C LEU A 51 -3.59 4.13 15.30
N PHE A 52 -2.33 3.86 14.97
CA PHE A 52 -1.91 2.61 14.36
C PHE A 52 -1.72 1.54 15.43
N LEU A 53 -2.72 0.66 15.56
CA LEU A 53 -2.72 -0.46 16.51
C LEU A 53 -2.30 -1.78 15.84
N TYR A 54 -1.82 -1.67 14.61
CA TYR A 54 -1.21 -2.67 13.73
C TYR A 54 -2.06 -3.88 13.36
N THR A 55 -2.54 -4.68 14.30
CA THR A 55 -3.16 -5.99 14.01
C THR A 55 -4.67 -5.98 14.15
N THR A 56 -5.34 -6.84 13.39
CA THR A 56 -6.78 -7.09 13.55
C THR A 56 -7.14 -7.69 14.91
N ASP A 57 -6.17 -8.27 15.61
CA ASP A 57 -6.40 -8.88 16.92
C ASP A 57 -6.82 -7.87 17.98
N PHE A 58 -6.40 -6.60 17.86
CA PHE A 58 -6.93 -5.52 18.70
C PHE A 58 -8.46 -5.45 18.61
N ILE A 59 -9.02 -5.61 17.41
CA ILE A 59 -10.48 -5.64 17.20
C ILE A 59 -11.06 -6.99 17.63
N ASN A 60 -10.49 -8.09 17.13
CA ASN A 60 -11.05 -9.42 17.32
C ASN A 60 -11.17 -9.81 18.81
N GLN A 61 -10.20 -9.38 19.63
CA GLN A 61 -10.12 -9.69 21.06
C GLN A 61 -10.83 -8.64 21.94
N HIS A 62 -11.47 -7.62 21.37
CA HIS A 62 -12.15 -6.59 22.14
C HIS A 62 -13.28 -7.19 23.00
N ASN A 63 -13.18 -7.01 24.31
CA ASN A 63 -14.11 -7.55 25.31
C ASN A 63 -14.80 -6.45 26.14
N GLY A 64 -14.74 -5.20 25.67
CA GLY A 64 -15.27 -4.04 26.38
C GLY A 64 -14.27 -3.42 27.35
N LEU A 65 -14.75 -2.43 28.12
CA LEU A 65 -13.93 -1.63 29.04
C LEU A 65 -14.34 -1.77 30.52
N GLU A 66 -15.10 -2.81 30.87
CA GLU A 66 -15.52 -3.07 32.25
C GLU A 66 -14.32 -3.33 33.18
N ARG A 67 -13.22 -3.85 32.64
CA ARG A 67 -11.98 -4.14 33.37
C ARG A 67 -10.78 -3.53 32.65
N GLU A 68 -9.81 -3.12 33.44
CA GLU A 68 -8.53 -2.68 32.91
C GLU A 68 -7.70 -3.89 32.47
N GLU A 69 -7.25 -3.87 31.22
CA GLU A 69 -6.41 -4.90 30.63
C GLU A 69 -5.26 -4.24 29.87
N LEU A 70 -4.09 -4.88 29.89
CA LEU A 70 -2.95 -4.44 29.10
C LEU A 70 -3.20 -4.75 27.62
N LEU A 71 -2.91 -3.78 26.77
CA LEU A 71 -2.87 -3.95 25.34
C LEU A 71 -1.70 -4.84 24.95
N GLN A 72 -1.86 -5.54 23.82
CA GLN A 72 -0.78 -6.36 23.31
C GLN A 72 0.41 -5.50 22.88
N PRO A 73 1.64 -6.04 22.97
CA PRO A 73 2.85 -5.32 22.63
C PRO A 73 2.82 -4.69 21.22
N GLU A 74 2.24 -5.37 20.25
CA GLU A 74 2.08 -4.92 18.87
C GLU A 74 1.00 -3.85 18.65
N SER A 75 0.06 -3.67 19.59
CA SER A 75 -0.86 -2.53 19.57
C SER A 75 -0.23 -1.26 20.13
N CYS A 76 0.87 -1.40 20.87
CA CYS A 76 1.61 -0.26 21.44
C CYS A 76 2.66 0.30 20.46
N SER A 77 3.11 -0.51 19.51
CA SER A 77 4.03 -0.14 18.43
C SER A 77 3.96 -1.17 17.31
N TYR A 78 4.03 -0.72 16.06
CA TYR A 78 4.13 -1.50 14.85
C TYR A 78 5.21 -2.57 14.98
N ALA A 79 4.85 -3.82 14.65
CA ALA A 79 5.72 -4.98 14.79
C ALA A 79 6.39 -5.09 16.17
N ALA A 80 5.76 -4.53 17.21
CA ALA A 80 6.24 -4.55 18.58
C ALA A 80 7.68 -4.03 18.76
N HIS A 81 8.13 -3.08 17.94
CA HIS A 81 9.49 -2.58 18.07
C HIS A 81 9.72 -1.95 19.46
N PRO A 82 10.86 -2.22 20.11
CA PRO A 82 11.01 -1.91 21.54
C PRO A 82 11.29 -0.44 21.84
N TYR A 83 11.72 0.35 20.84
CA TYR A 83 12.10 1.76 21.00
C TYR A 83 11.77 2.54 19.73
N ASN A 84 11.42 3.81 19.90
CA ASN A 84 11.59 4.83 18.86
C ASN A 84 12.79 5.73 19.23
N VAL A 85 12.93 6.87 18.55
CA VAL A 85 14.00 7.84 18.80
C VAL A 85 13.97 8.40 20.22
N ASP A 86 12.78 8.53 20.81
CA ASP A 86 12.57 9.28 22.05
C ASP A 86 12.44 8.40 23.29
N ARG A 87 11.90 7.19 23.15
CA ARG A 87 11.54 6.35 24.29
C ARG A 87 11.45 4.87 23.97
N LYS A 88 11.42 4.10 25.05
CA LYS A 88 11.04 2.69 25.05
C LYS A 88 9.52 2.58 24.92
N ARG A 89 9.05 1.54 24.23
CA ARG A 89 7.65 1.14 24.23
C ARG A 89 7.13 0.94 25.67
N GLN A 90 5.96 1.50 25.94
CA GLN A 90 5.25 1.39 27.21
C GLN A 90 4.13 0.36 27.12
N ALA A 91 3.76 -0.23 28.25
CA ALA A 91 2.67 -1.19 28.34
C ALA A 91 1.36 -0.44 28.60
N TRP A 92 0.68 -0.06 27.52
CA TRP A 92 -0.58 0.68 27.55
C TRP A 92 -1.73 -0.22 28.02
N SER A 93 -2.66 0.32 28.80
CA SER A 93 -3.94 -0.32 29.08
C SER A 93 -5.04 0.17 28.15
N ASN A 94 -6.10 -0.63 28.02
CA ASN A 94 -7.34 -0.22 27.33
C ASN A 94 -7.95 1.07 27.94
N TRP A 95 -7.88 1.25 29.25
CA TRP A 95 -8.33 2.49 29.90
C TRP A 95 -7.47 3.69 29.54
N GLN A 96 -6.14 3.52 29.48
CA GLN A 96 -5.23 4.59 29.05
C GLN A 96 -5.45 4.97 27.58
N LEU A 97 -5.69 4.01 26.69
CA LEU A 97 -6.03 4.31 25.30
C LEU A 97 -7.31 5.15 25.19
N ARG A 98 -8.37 4.80 25.94
CA ARG A 98 -9.60 5.61 25.98
C ARG A 98 -9.32 7.03 26.48
N GLN A 99 -8.48 7.19 27.50
CA GLN A 99 -8.12 8.50 28.02
C GLN A 99 -7.26 9.31 27.03
N LEU A 100 -6.36 8.67 26.28
CA LEU A 100 -5.62 9.31 25.21
C LEU A 100 -6.56 9.84 24.11
N VAL A 101 -7.54 9.04 23.68
CA VAL A 101 -8.57 9.50 22.71
C VAL A 101 -9.29 10.74 23.25
N ALA A 102 -9.72 10.72 24.52
CA ALA A 102 -10.35 11.87 25.15
C ALA A 102 -9.43 13.11 25.24
N GLU A 103 -8.13 12.93 25.50
CA GLU A 103 -7.16 14.04 25.49
C GLU A 103 -6.97 14.66 24.11
N LEU A 104 -6.98 13.84 23.05
CA LEU A 104 -6.94 14.31 21.66
C LEU A 104 -8.23 15.08 21.30
N HIS A 105 -9.39 14.59 21.72
CA HIS A 105 -10.67 15.28 21.53
C HIS A 105 -10.76 16.63 22.25
N LYS A 106 -10.18 16.77 23.45
CA LYS A 106 -10.10 18.07 24.15
C LYS A 106 -9.41 19.14 23.31
N ARG A 107 -8.52 18.73 22.40
CA ARG A 107 -7.81 19.60 21.46
C ARG A 107 -8.51 19.71 20.11
N GLN A 108 -9.68 19.09 19.94
CA GLN A 108 -10.48 19.03 18.72
C GLN A 108 -9.72 18.35 17.56
N ILE A 109 -9.08 17.24 17.86
CA ILE A 109 -8.39 16.38 16.90
C ILE A 109 -9.26 15.14 16.74
N LYS A 110 -9.69 14.82 15.52
CA LYS A 110 -10.41 13.57 15.26
C LYS A 110 -9.48 12.37 15.47
N VAL A 111 -9.98 11.28 16.00
CA VAL A 111 -9.18 10.07 16.29
C VAL A 111 -9.79 8.86 15.61
N TYR A 112 -8.99 8.24 14.75
CA TYR A 112 -9.39 7.06 13.99
C TYR A 112 -8.61 5.85 14.50
N VAL A 113 -9.25 4.70 14.60
CA VAL A 113 -8.53 3.44 14.77
C VAL A 113 -7.96 3.00 13.42
N SER A 114 -6.71 2.55 13.39
CA SER A 114 -6.05 2.04 12.19
C SER A 114 -5.46 0.67 12.46
N VAL A 115 -5.86 -0.31 11.66
CA VAL A 115 -5.41 -1.70 11.75
C VAL A 115 -5.18 -2.28 10.36
N MET A 116 -4.25 -3.23 10.26
CA MET A 116 -4.01 -4.06 9.09
C MET A 116 -4.53 -5.48 9.31
N GLY A 117 -4.73 -6.23 8.23
CA GLY A 117 -5.17 -7.64 8.21
C GLY A 117 -4.26 -8.64 8.93
N TYR A 118 -3.13 -8.20 9.49
CA TYR A 118 -2.22 -9.06 10.24
C TYR A 118 -2.87 -9.56 11.54
N SER A 119 -2.52 -10.80 11.91
CA SER A 119 -2.90 -11.42 13.17
C SER A 119 -1.67 -12.16 13.71
N ARG A 120 -0.80 -11.38 14.37
CA ARG A 120 0.53 -11.77 14.83
C ARG A 120 0.73 -11.21 16.22
N LEU A 121 1.17 -12.06 17.14
CA LEU A 121 1.62 -11.65 18.46
C LEU A 121 3.14 -11.56 18.47
N PHE A 122 3.64 -10.59 19.20
CA PHE A 122 5.05 -10.36 19.34
C PHE A 122 5.50 -10.57 20.76
N SER A 123 6.72 -11.09 20.89
CA SER A 123 7.40 -11.14 22.17
C SER A 123 8.83 -10.67 22.00
N ASP A 124 9.38 -10.03 23.03
CA ASP A 124 10.75 -9.52 23.01
C ASP A 124 11.81 -10.64 22.94
N THR A 125 11.40 -11.92 23.08
CA THR A 125 12.30 -13.06 23.27
C THR A 125 12.03 -14.26 22.34
N SER A 126 10.94 -14.24 21.56
CA SER A 126 10.51 -15.35 20.71
C SER A 126 10.12 -14.86 19.31
N PRO A 127 10.26 -15.68 18.26
CA PRO A 127 9.72 -15.38 16.93
C PRO A 127 8.22 -15.02 16.98
N PHE A 128 7.75 -14.38 15.91
CA PHE A 128 6.34 -14.08 15.72
C PHE A 128 5.47 -15.29 16.07
N GLN A 129 4.48 -15.06 16.92
CA GLN A 129 3.46 -16.05 17.21
C GLN A 129 2.19 -15.70 16.45
N GLU A 130 1.38 -16.72 16.23
CA GLU A 130 0.06 -16.53 15.65
C GLU A 130 -0.86 -15.78 16.63
N GLY A 131 -1.72 -14.91 16.11
CA GLY A 131 -2.78 -14.26 16.87
C GLY A 131 -3.72 -15.25 17.53
N GLU A 132 -4.33 -14.88 18.67
CA GLU A 132 -5.23 -15.78 19.40
C GLU A 132 -6.42 -16.24 18.56
N LEU A 133 -7.03 -15.33 17.78
CA LEU A 133 -8.15 -15.73 16.92
C LEU A 133 -7.72 -16.76 15.86
N LEU A 134 -6.55 -16.59 15.24
CA LEU A 134 -6.06 -17.55 14.25
C LEU A 134 -5.68 -18.90 14.89
N LYS A 135 -5.20 -18.92 16.14
CA LYS A 135 -4.99 -20.18 16.87
C LYS A 135 -6.30 -20.94 17.10
N GLU A 136 -7.36 -20.23 17.46
CA GLU A 136 -8.68 -20.81 17.73
C GLU A 136 -9.43 -21.18 16.45
N SER A 137 -9.28 -20.37 15.40
CA SER A 137 -9.98 -20.47 14.12
C SER A 137 -9.00 -20.43 12.93
N PRO A 138 -8.17 -21.47 12.76
CA PRO A 138 -7.17 -21.50 11.69
C PRO A 138 -7.79 -21.49 10.29
N GLU A 139 -9.07 -21.84 10.14
CA GLU A 139 -9.77 -21.84 8.86
C GLU A 139 -9.90 -20.44 8.23
N ILE A 140 -9.92 -19.36 9.01
CA ILE A 140 -10.01 -17.98 8.47
C ILE A 140 -8.65 -17.41 8.08
N ARG A 141 -7.57 -18.19 8.23
CA ARG A 141 -6.21 -17.81 7.84
C ARG A 141 -6.12 -17.63 6.33
N PHE A 142 -5.36 -16.62 5.91
CA PHE A 142 -4.92 -16.47 4.53
C PHE A 142 -3.82 -17.50 4.19
N VAL A 143 -4.02 -18.26 3.11
CA VAL A 143 -3.05 -19.22 2.59
C VAL A 143 -2.64 -18.80 1.18
N SER A 144 -1.36 -18.50 0.92
CA SER A 144 -0.95 -18.15 -0.45
C SER A 144 -0.96 -19.38 -1.37
N ARG A 145 -1.06 -19.16 -2.68
CA ARG A 145 -1.14 -20.22 -3.70
C ARG A 145 -0.10 -21.34 -3.56
N ASP A 146 1.09 -21.04 -3.06
CA ASP A 146 2.17 -22.02 -2.81
C ASP A 146 2.00 -22.84 -1.51
N GLY A 147 0.85 -22.71 -0.84
CA GLY A 147 0.54 -23.39 0.41
C GLY A 147 1.14 -22.72 1.64
N GLN A 148 1.80 -21.56 1.52
CA GLN A 148 2.36 -20.87 2.67
C GLN A 148 1.25 -20.24 3.52
N ASN A 149 1.18 -20.66 4.79
CA ASN A 149 0.37 -20.01 5.80
C ASN A 149 0.92 -18.61 6.10
N LEU A 150 0.08 -17.60 5.97
CA LEU A 150 0.41 -16.24 6.40
C LEU A 150 -0.31 -15.95 7.72
N HIS A 151 0.37 -15.30 8.65
CA HIS A 151 -0.25 -14.82 9.89
C HIS A 151 -1.07 -13.55 9.61
N ILE A 152 -2.12 -13.72 8.80
CA ILE A 152 -3.02 -12.70 8.25
C ILE A 152 -4.40 -13.36 8.18
N THR A 153 -5.42 -12.66 8.64
CA THR A 153 -6.80 -13.10 8.49
C THR A 153 -7.29 -12.75 7.09
N ASN A 154 -8.06 -13.65 6.48
CA ASN A 154 -8.77 -13.34 5.24
C ASN A 154 -10.22 -13.00 5.61
N VAL A 155 -10.56 -11.70 5.60
CA VAL A 155 -11.87 -11.19 6.04
C VAL A 155 -13.06 -11.78 5.27
N LEU A 156 -12.83 -12.30 4.07
CA LEU A 156 -13.85 -12.87 3.20
C LEU A 156 -14.17 -14.36 3.51
N LYS A 157 -13.39 -15.01 4.37
CA LYS A 157 -13.57 -16.44 4.71
C LYS A 157 -14.69 -16.67 5.72
N ARG A 158 -15.11 -17.93 5.81
CA ARG A 158 -16.07 -18.43 6.81
C ARG A 158 -15.37 -19.18 7.94
N PHE A 159 -15.97 -19.15 9.13
CA PHE A 159 -15.65 -20.07 10.22
C PHE A 159 -16.12 -21.49 9.89
N LYS A 160 -15.67 -22.49 10.64
CA LYS A 160 -16.10 -23.90 10.50
C LYS A 160 -17.60 -24.12 10.57
N ASP A 161 -18.33 -23.27 11.28
CA ASP A 161 -19.80 -23.33 11.36
C ASP A 161 -20.52 -22.72 10.13
N GLY A 162 -19.75 -22.21 9.16
CA GLY A 162 -20.24 -21.59 7.93
C GLY A 162 -20.60 -20.11 8.06
N THR A 163 -20.49 -19.51 9.25
CA THR A 163 -20.71 -18.07 9.43
C THR A 163 -19.53 -17.25 8.88
N TYR A 164 -19.80 -16.04 8.39
CA TYR A 164 -18.77 -15.21 7.78
C TYR A 164 -17.91 -14.51 8.84
N TYR A 165 -16.58 -14.52 8.64
CA TYR A 165 -15.67 -13.77 9.50
C TYR A 165 -15.91 -12.27 9.44
N GLU A 166 -16.22 -11.71 8.27
CA GLU A 166 -16.60 -10.29 8.12
C GLU A 166 -17.76 -9.86 9.04
N ASP A 167 -18.73 -10.73 9.36
CA ASP A 167 -19.81 -10.41 10.29
C ASP A 167 -19.31 -10.32 11.73
N PHE A 168 -18.43 -11.24 12.12
CA PHE A 168 -17.78 -11.21 13.44
C PHE A 168 -16.90 -9.96 13.58
N PHE A 169 -16.02 -9.72 12.60
CA PHE A 169 -15.12 -8.57 12.57
C PHE A 169 -15.89 -7.26 12.66
N THR A 170 -16.93 -7.08 11.83
CA THR A 170 -17.74 -5.86 11.81
C THR A 170 -18.37 -5.60 13.18
N ARG A 171 -18.98 -6.61 13.81
CA ARG A 171 -19.58 -6.43 15.16
C ARG A 171 -18.54 -6.04 16.20
N LYS A 172 -17.37 -6.69 16.20
CA LYS A 172 -16.27 -6.36 17.13
C LYS A 172 -15.75 -4.94 16.92
N LEU A 173 -15.59 -4.51 15.67
CA LEU A 173 -15.16 -3.15 15.33
C LEU A 173 -16.15 -2.11 15.86
N ILE A 174 -17.47 -2.33 15.71
CA ILE A 174 -18.47 -1.41 16.25
C ILE A 174 -18.32 -1.23 17.77
N GLY A 175 -18.08 -2.32 18.49
CA GLY A 175 -17.79 -2.25 19.94
C GLY A 175 -16.54 -1.41 20.24
N VAL A 176 -15.45 -1.60 19.49
CA VAL A 176 -14.22 -0.80 19.62
C VAL A 176 -14.50 0.68 19.38
N LEU A 177 -15.17 1.02 18.27
CA LEU A 177 -15.45 2.42 17.93
C LEU A 177 -16.27 3.13 19.01
N GLN A 178 -17.24 2.44 19.59
CA GLN A 178 -18.10 3.00 20.65
C GLN A 178 -17.38 3.12 21.99
N ASP A 179 -16.65 2.08 22.41
CA ASP A 179 -16.06 2.02 23.74
C ASP A 179 -14.90 2.99 23.93
N TYR A 180 -14.06 3.13 22.91
CA TYR A 180 -12.93 4.07 22.90
C TYR A 180 -13.32 5.47 22.41
N ASP A 181 -14.55 5.64 21.91
CA ASP A 181 -15.06 6.88 21.29
C ASP A 181 -14.24 7.33 20.07
N PHE A 182 -13.85 6.39 19.21
CA PHE A 182 -13.19 6.74 17.95
C PHE A 182 -14.18 7.44 17.00
N ASP A 183 -13.70 8.45 16.28
CA ASP A 183 -14.46 9.17 15.25
C ASP A 183 -14.63 8.34 13.97
N GLY A 184 -13.75 7.37 13.75
CA GLY A 184 -13.78 6.53 12.56
C GLY A 184 -12.72 5.44 12.53
N ILE A 185 -12.60 4.80 11.36
CA ILE A 185 -11.60 3.78 11.09
C ILE A 185 -10.84 4.08 9.78
N GLN A 186 -9.52 3.91 9.82
CA GLN A 186 -8.73 3.63 8.64
C GLN A 186 -8.69 2.11 8.41
N VAL A 187 -9.29 1.67 7.31
CA VAL A 187 -9.20 0.30 6.84
C VAL A 187 -7.92 0.18 6.01
N ALA A 188 -6.86 -0.38 6.60
CA ALA A 188 -5.56 -0.49 5.95
C ALA A 188 -5.35 -1.88 5.30
N ASP A 189 -4.13 -2.13 4.83
CA ASP A 189 -3.75 -3.31 4.05
C ASP A 189 -4.16 -4.63 4.71
N GLY A 190 -4.63 -5.59 3.92
CA GLY A 190 -5.21 -6.84 4.40
C GLY A 190 -6.68 -6.74 4.79
N LEU A 191 -7.21 -5.52 5.00
CA LEU A 191 -8.64 -5.26 5.20
C LEU A 191 -9.24 -4.35 4.12
N SER A 192 -8.46 -3.42 3.57
CA SER A 192 -8.87 -2.63 2.40
C SER A 192 -8.77 -3.45 1.13
N SER A 193 -7.83 -4.38 1.09
CA SER A 193 -7.49 -5.24 -0.05
C SER A 193 -6.65 -6.41 0.46
N PRO A 194 -6.54 -7.54 -0.28
CA PRO A 194 -5.69 -8.64 0.15
C PRO A 194 -4.22 -8.26 0.00
N VAL A 195 -3.38 -8.69 0.95
CA VAL A 195 -1.93 -8.40 0.94
C VAL A 195 -1.15 -9.07 -0.20
N ARG A 196 -1.77 -10.03 -0.90
CA ARG A 196 -1.19 -10.76 -2.03
C ARG A 196 -2.04 -10.54 -3.26
N HIS A 197 -1.37 -10.45 -4.42
CA HIS A 197 -2.07 -10.49 -5.71
C HIS A 197 -2.86 -11.79 -5.83
N LEU A 198 -4.04 -11.75 -6.46
CA LEU A 198 -4.90 -12.90 -6.70
C LEU A 198 -4.19 -14.05 -7.42
N GLU A 199 -3.19 -13.77 -8.25
CA GLU A 199 -2.34 -14.81 -8.86
C GLU A 199 -1.70 -15.73 -7.80
N ASN A 200 -1.24 -15.15 -6.69
CA ASN A 200 -0.65 -15.85 -5.55
C ASN A 200 -1.59 -15.79 -4.33
N GLY A 201 -2.88 -15.57 -4.58
CA GLY A 201 -3.91 -15.34 -3.57
C GLY A 201 -4.33 -16.61 -2.83
N ASP A 202 -5.45 -16.52 -2.14
CA ASP A 202 -6.03 -17.60 -1.35
C ASP A 202 -6.92 -18.49 -2.20
N TYR A 203 -6.47 -19.73 -2.40
CA TYR A 203 -7.20 -20.77 -3.14
C TYR A 203 -7.66 -21.89 -2.21
N SER A 204 -7.92 -21.60 -0.92
CA SER A 204 -8.43 -22.58 0.04
C SER A 204 -9.78 -23.15 -0.34
N ASP A 205 -10.13 -24.27 0.28
CA ASP A 205 -11.40 -24.97 0.05
C ASP A 205 -12.59 -24.03 0.25
N ASP A 206 -12.59 -23.21 1.31
CA ASP A 206 -13.62 -22.21 1.56
C ASP A 206 -13.76 -21.18 0.42
N MET A 207 -12.66 -20.59 -0.04
CA MET A 207 -12.69 -19.58 -1.11
C MET A 207 -13.13 -20.18 -2.44
N VAL A 208 -12.73 -21.41 -2.75
CA VAL A 208 -13.14 -22.11 -3.98
C VAL A 208 -14.61 -22.55 -3.90
N GLU A 209 -15.10 -22.98 -2.75
CA GLU A 209 -16.52 -23.30 -2.54
C GLU A 209 -17.39 -22.05 -2.75
N GLN A 210 -17.02 -20.92 -2.13
CA GLN A 210 -17.70 -19.63 -2.36
C GLN A 210 -17.69 -19.26 -3.85
N PHE A 211 -16.54 -19.38 -4.52
CA PHE A 211 -16.40 -19.08 -5.95
C PHE A 211 -17.34 -19.91 -6.83
N VAL A 212 -17.38 -21.23 -6.64
CA VAL A 212 -18.28 -22.12 -7.40
C VAL A 212 -19.74 -21.84 -7.08
N ALA A 213 -20.06 -21.62 -5.80
CA ALA A 213 -21.42 -21.35 -5.36
C ALA A 213 -21.97 -20.05 -5.94
N GLU A 214 -21.18 -18.99 -6.00
CA GLU A 214 -21.60 -17.67 -6.48
C GLU A 214 -21.57 -17.55 -8.00
N THR A 215 -20.49 -18.02 -8.64
CA THR A 215 -20.29 -17.81 -10.08
C THR A 215 -20.92 -18.91 -10.94
N LYS A 216 -21.28 -20.05 -10.34
CA LYS A 216 -21.75 -21.26 -11.04
C LYS A 216 -20.73 -21.78 -12.07
N VAL A 217 -19.46 -21.43 -11.91
CA VAL A 217 -18.38 -21.93 -12.76
C VAL A 217 -18.17 -23.41 -12.49
N GLU A 218 -18.16 -24.20 -13.56
CA GLU A 218 -17.79 -25.60 -13.48
C GLU A 218 -16.27 -25.75 -13.35
N LEU A 219 -15.86 -26.46 -12.29
CA LEU A 219 -14.48 -26.90 -12.08
C LEU A 219 -14.38 -28.41 -12.30
N PRO A 220 -13.24 -28.91 -12.82
CA PRO A 220 -12.91 -30.33 -12.80
C PRO A 220 -13.11 -30.92 -11.40
N SER A 221 -13.68 -32.12 -11.32
CA SER A 221 -14.08 -32.78 -10.07
C SER A 221 -12.94 -32.95 -9.07
N GLU A 222 -11.71 -33.04 -9.55
CA GLU A 222 -10.49 -33.13 -8.74
C GLU A 222 -10.21 -31.85 -7.94
N TRP A 223 -10.62 -30.68 -8.44
CA TRP A 223 -10.43 -29.37 -7.79
C TRP A 223 -11.55 -29.02 -6.81
N LEU A 224 -12.65 -29.78 -6.85
CA LEU A 224 -13.77 -29.69 -5.90
C LEU A 224 -13.55 -30.54 -4.65
N ARG A 225 -12.54 -31.41 -4.63
CA ARG A 225 -12.15 -32.16 -3.44
C ARG A 225 -11.34 -31.26 -2.51
N GLY A 226 -11.43 -31.53 -1.21
CA GLY A 226 -10.64 -30.79 -0.21
C GLY A 226 -9.15 -30.89 -0.49
N CYS A 227 -8.47 -29.74 -0.57
CA CYS A 227 -7.06 -29.63 -0.89
C CYS A 227 -6.24 -28.90 0.19
N ASP A 228 -6.88 -28.36 1.23
CA ASP A 228 -6.19 -27.52 2.23
C ASP A 228 -5.04 -28.25 2.95
N ASP A 229 -5.15 -29.57 3.14
CA ASP A 229 -4.09 -30.42 3.72
C ASP A 229 -3.12 -31.04 2.68
N HIS A 230 -3.22 -30.62 1.42
CA HIS A 230 -2.48 -31.20 0.30
C HIS A 230 -1.79 -30.11 -0.54
N PRO A 231 -0.59 -29.63 -0.14
CA PRO A 231 0.06 -28.46 -0.74
C PRO A 231 0.22 -28.53 -2.27
N GLU A 232 0.59 -29.69 -2.81
CA GLU A 232 0.74 -29.87 -4.25
C GLU A 232 -0.61 -29.74 -4.99
N ALA A 233 -1.69 -30.32 -4.44
CA ALA A 233 -3.02 -30.23 -5.02
C ALA A 233 -3.58 -28.80 -4.91
N PHE A 234 -3.36 -28.14 -3.78
CA PHE A 234 -3.70 -26.74 -3.54
C PHE A 234 -3.04 -25.81 -4.57
N GLU A 235 -1.73 -25.94 -4.78
CA GLU A 235 -1.02 -25.12 -5.75
C GLU A 235 -1.49 -25.41 -7.19
N GLN A 236 -1.69 -26.67 -7.54
CA GLN A 236 -2.20 -27.07 -8.85
C GLN A 236 -3.60 -26.50 -9.12
N ARG A 237 -4.50 -26.55 -8.14
CA ARG A 237 -5.83 -25.93 -8.20
C ARG A 237 -5.71 -24.44 -8.49
N GLY A 238 -4.91 -23.71 -7.71
CA GLY A 238 -4.74 -22.27 -7.90
C GLY A 238 -4.13 -21.92 -9.26
N ARG A 239 -3.13 -22.67 -9.72
CA ARG A 239 -2.57 -22.50 -11.08
C ARG A 239 -3.61 -22.77 -12.16
N TRP A 240 -4.45 -23.79 -11.99
CA TRP A 240 -5.50 -24.13 -12.95
C TRP A 240 -6.57 -23.04 -13.02
N ILE A 241 -7.09 -22.58 -11.86
CA ILE A 241 -8.10 -21.51 -11.79
C ILE A 241 -7.54 -20.24 -12.41
N TRP A 242 -6.33 -19.81 -12.03
CA TRP A 242 -5.71 -18.59 -12.59
C TRP A 242 -5.43 -18.68 -14.10
N ARG A 243 -5.22 -19.88 -14.63
CA ARG A 243 -4.98 -20.09 -16.06
C ARG A 243 -6.28 -20.12 -16.88
N ASN A 244 -7.32 -20.77 -16.35
CA ASN A 244 -8.51 -21.12 -17.13
C ASN A 244 -9.76 -20.29 -16.77
N LYS A 245 -9.82 -19.74 -15.56
CA LYS A 245 -10.98 -19.04 -14.97
C LYS A 245 -10.59 -17.70 -14.35
N ARG A 246 -9.54 -17.06 -14.89
CA ARG A 246 -8.95 -15.84 -14.31
C ARG A 246 -9.95 -14.72 -14.16
N LYS A 247 -10.72 -14.45 -15.22
CA LYS A 247 -11.66 -13.31 -15.22
C LYS A 247 -12.77 -13.57 -14.22
N GLU A 248 -13.31 -14.78 -14.20
CA GLU A 248 -14.34 -15.21 -13.26
C GLU A 248 -13.83 -15.12 -11.82
N TRP A 249 -12.60 -15.56 -11.56
CA TRP A 249 -11.95 -15.45 -10.25
C TRP A 249 -11.75 -14.00 -9.81
N VAL A 250 -11.29 -13.13 -10.71
CA VAL A 250 -11.17 -11.68 -10.46
C VAL A 250 -12.54 -11.08 -10.11
N MET A 251 -13.56 -11.35 -10.92
CA MET A 251 -14.89 -10.78 -10.70
C MET A 251 -15.59 -11.33 -9.45
N PHE A 252 -15.34 -12.58 -9.08
CA PHE A 252 -15.76 -13.13 -7.80
C PHE A 252 -15.19 -12.34 -6.62
N HIS A 253 -13.89 -12.07 -6.61
CA HIS A 253 -13.29 -11.23 -5.57
C HIS A 253 -13.85 -9.81 -5.56
N VAL A 254 -14.11 -9.20 -6.73
CA VAL A 254 -14.76 -7.88 -6.81
C VAL A 254 -16.12 -7.89 -6.12
N GLN A 255 -16.92 -8.95 -6.34
CA GLN A 255 -18.23 -9.09 -5.70
C GLN A 255 -18.11 -9.28 -4.18
N ARG A 256 -17.20 -10.14 -3.72
CA ARG A 256 -16.99 -10.38 -2.28
C ARG A 256 -16.51 -9.14 -1.55
N TRP A 257 -15.53 -8.42 -2.09
CA TRP A 257 -15.05 -7.16 -1.52
C TRP A 257 -16.13 -6.08 -1.50
N ASN A 258 -16.93 -5.95 -2.57
CA ASN A 258 -18.07 -5.02 -2.59
C ASN A 258 -19.09 -5.34 -1.46
N GLY A 259 -19.42 -6.63 -1.29
CA GLY A 259 -20.28 -7.08 -0.19
C GLY A 259 -19.72 -6.70 1.19
N PHE A 260 -18.42 -6.93 1.39
CA PHE A 260 -17.74 -6.53 2.62
C PHE A 260 -17.77 -5.01 2.85
N TYR A 261 -17.43 -4.19 1.84
CA TYR A 261 -17.44 -2.73 1.99
C TYR A 261 -18.82 -2.19 2.32
N LYS A 262 -19.88 -2.69 1.67
CA LYS A 262 -21.27 -2.29 1.99
C LYS A 262 -21.63 -2.61 3.42
N LYS A 263 -21.32 -3.82 3.88
CA LYS A 263 -21.59 -4.27 5.25
C LYS A 263 -20.84 -3.42 6.27
N LEU A 264 -19.53 -3.26 6.07
CA LEU A 264 -18.66 -2.52 6.97
C LEU A 264 -19.05 -1.04 7.05
N THR A 265 -19.17 -0.38 5.90
CA THR A 265 -19.50 1.06 5.82
C THR A 265 -20.86 1.33 6.43
N SER A 266 -21.87 0.53 6.09
CA SER A 266 -23.23 0.68 6.66
C SER A 266 -23.23 0.54 8.19
N ALA A 267 -22.46 -0.41 8.74
CA ALA A 267 -22.38 -0.60 10.18
C ALA A 267 -21.68 0.59 10.87
N VAL A 268 -20.57 1.07 10.32
CA VAL A 268 -19.79 2.20 10.86
C VAL A 268 -20.60 3.50 10.80
N HIS A 269 -21.26 3.78 9.67
CA HIS A 269 -22.17 4.92 9.53
C HIS A 269 -23.42 4.80 10.43
N GLY A 270 -23.90 3.57 10.66
CA GLY A 270 -25.04 3.31 11.55
C GLY A 270 -24.84 3.75 13.00
N ILE A 271 -23.58 3.92 13.43
CA ILE A 271 -23.22 4.50 14.73
C ILE A 271 -22.65 5.93 14.63
N GLY A 272 -22.81 6.58 13.47
CA GLY A 272 -22.41 7.96 13.23
C GLY A 272 -20.90 8.20 13.12
N ARG A 273 -20.12 7.19 12.71
CA ARG A 273 -18.65 7.28 12.57
C ARG A 273 -18.22 7.28 11.11
N GLU A 274 -16.99 7.72 10.85
CA GLU A 274 -16.41 7.84 9.50
C GLU A 274 -15.54 6.62 9.14
N ILE A 275 -15.34 6.37 7.85
CA ILE A 275 -14.53 5.27 7.34
C ILE A 275 -13.70 5.69 6.12
N LEU A 276 -12.39 5.48 6.25
CA LEU A 276 -11.40 5.71 5.19
C LEU A 276 -10.78 4.39 4.77
N PHE A 277 -10.56 4.22 3.47
CA PHE A 277 -9.90 3.03 2.93
C PHE A 277 -8.51 3.37 2.42
N ASN A 278 -7.52 2.51 2.62
CA ASN A 278 -6.32 2.56 1.79
C ASN A 278 -6.67 2.16 0.35
N ASN A 279 -6.07 2.80 -0.65
CA ASN A 279 -6.11 2.24 -2.00
C ASN A 279 -5.21 0.99 -2.07
N ALA A 280 -5.59 -0.06 -2.79
CA ALA A 280 -4.78 -1.29 -2.81
C ALA A 280 -3.32 -1.10 -3.29
N LEU A 281 -2.37 -1.01 -2.36
CA LEU A 281 -0.93 -1.16 -2.57
C LEU A 281 -0.40 -0.30 -3.73
N THR A 282 -0.80 0.98 -3.74
CA THR A 282 -0.43 1.97 -4.77
C THR A 282 -0.92 1.65 -6.19
N MET A 283 -2.03 0.92 -6.33
CA MET A 283 -2.61 0.59 -7.64
C MET A 283 -3.70 1.57 -8.10
N GLU A 284 -3.81 1.70 -9.42
CA GLU A 284 -4.90 2.37 -10.14
C GLU A 284 -6.09 1.41 -10.37
N PRO A 285 -7.27 1.90 -10.79
CA PRO A 285 -8.47 1.06 -10.94
C PRO A 285 -8.31 -0.25 -11.73
N VAL A 286 -7.66 -0.26 -12.91
CA VAL A 286 -7.49 -1.50 -13.70
C VAL A 286 -6.53 -2.47 -13.02
N GLU A 287 -5.42 -1.97 -12.46
CA GLU A 287 -4.46 -2.82 -11.75
C GLU A 287 -5.05 -3.37 -10.45
N ALA A 288 -5.86 -2.58 -9.73
CA ALA A 288 -6.57 -3.03 -8.54
C ALA A 288 -7.58 -4.13 -8.84
N LEU A 289 -8.37 -3.99 -9.91
CA LEU A 289 -9.24 -5.07 -10.41
C LEU A 289 -8.43 -6.32 -10.71
N TYR A 290 -7.40 -6.20 -11.56
CA TYR A 290 -6.62 -7.36 -12.01
C TYR A 290 -5.86 -8.07 -10.89
N ARG A 291 -5.22 -7.30 -10.01
CA ARG A 291 -4.30 -7.84 -9.00
C ARG A 291 -5.01 -8.19 -7.71
N TYR A 292 -6.04 -7.47 -7.32
CA TYR A 292 -6.63 -7.59 -5.99
C TYR A 292 -8.13 -7.91 -6.02
N GLY A 293 -8.74 -7.90 -7.21
CA GLY A 293 -10.19 -8.10 -7.36
C GLY A 293 -10.95 -7.00 -6.64
N LEU A 294 -10.51 -5.75 -6.77
CA LEU A 294 -11.09 -4.61 -6.06
C LEU A 294 -11.56 -3.56 -7.06
N ASP A 295 -12.79 -3.11 -6.88
CA ASP A 295 -13.34 -1.93 -7.57
C ASP A 295 -13.43 -0.76 -6.59
N TYR A 296 -12.64 0.29 -6.80
CA TYR A 296 -12.62 1.43 -5.88
C TYR A 296 -13.98 2.14 -5.79
N ARG A 297 -14.78 2.08 -6.86
CA ARG A 297 -16.13 2.66 -6.89
C ARG A 297 -17.07 1.93 -5.95
N ALA A 298 -16.86 0.63 -5.71
CA ALA A 298 -17.69 -0.14 -4.79
C ALA A 298 -17.65 0.42 -3.36
N ALA A 299 -16.48 0.84 -2.87
CA ALA A 299 -16.40 1.47 -1.54
C ALA A 299 -17.04 2.87 -1.54
N VAL A 300 -16.91 3.64 -2.63
CA VAL A 300 -17.56 4.96 -2.75
C VAL A 300 -19.08 4.82 -2.76
N GLU A 301 -19.63 3.89 -3.55
CA GLU A 301 -21.06 3.57 -3.57
C GLU A 301 -21.56 3.00 -2.24
N ALA A 302 -20.68 2.35 -1.46
CA ALA A 302 -20.99 1.92 -0.10
C ALA A 302 -21.04 3.07 0.91
N GLY A 303 -20.48 4.24 0.56
CA GLY A 303 -20.44 5.45 1.40
C GLY A 303 -19.08 5.78 1.99
N ALA A 304 -17.96 5.31 1.44
CA ALA A 304 -16.64 5.68 1.95
C ALA A 304 -16.45 7.21 2.07
N ASP A 305 -15.89 7.67 3.19
CA ASP A 305 -15.67 9.11 3.45
C ASP A 305 -14.39 9.64 2.79
N GLY A 306 -13.54 8.73 2.31
CA GLY A 306 -12.31 9.07 1.59
C GLY A 306 -11.39 7.87 1.36
N TYR A 307 -10.40 8.08 0.50
CA TYR A 307 -9.26 7.17 0.37
C TYR A 307 -7.99 7.79 0.94
N ILE A 308 -7.20 6.94 1.58
CA ILE A 308 -5.79 7.16 1.83
C ILE A 308 -5.04 6.56 0.64
N VAL A 309 -4.41 7.43 -0.15
CA VAL A 309 -3.62 7.02 -1.30
C VAL A 309 -2.21 6.71 -0.83
N GLU A 310 -1.83 5.45 -0.91
CA GLU A 310 -0.49 4.96 -0.63
C GLU A 310 0.51 5.48 -1.69
N GLU A 311 0.96 6.72 -1.52
CA GLU A 311 2.01 7.31 -2.34
C GLU A 311 3.36 7.12 -1.66
N VAL A 312 3.92 5.93 -1.86
CA VAL A 312 5.16 5.48 -1.23
C VAL A 312 6.40 5.70 -2.11
N SER A 313 6.28 6.49 -3.18
CA SER A 313 7.30 6.56 -4.22
C SER A 313 8.62 7.16 -3.74
N ALA A 314 8.58 8.07 -2.77
CA ALA A 314 9.76 8.63 -2.14
C ALA A 314 10.55 7.54 -1.38
N ALA A 315 9.87 6.73 -0.55
CA ALA A 315 10.50 5.61 0.18
C ALA A 315 11.10 4.58 -0.78
N LEU A 316 10.29 4.09 -1.71
CA LEU A 316 10.68 3.02 -2.64
C LEU A 316 11.83 3.40 -3.58
N SER A 317 12.06 4.70 -3.77
CA SER A 317 13.18 5.19 -4.57
C SER A 317 14.53 5.12 -3.84
N ILE A 318 14.52 5.13 -2.51
CA ILE A 318 15.73 5.15 -1.66
C ILE A 318 15.96 3.85 -0.90
N THR A 319 14.92 3.05 -0.65
CA THR A 319 15.06 1.75 0.00
C THR A 319 15.68 0.73 -0.96
N SER A 320 16.57 -0.10 -0.43
CA SER A 320 17.15 -1.23 -1.15
C SER A 320 16.77 -2.52 -0.44
N ASP A 321 16.08 -3.40 -1.16
CA ASP A 321 15.93 -4.84 -0.86
C ASP A 321 14.91 -5.30 0.20
N ASN A 322 13.91 -4.49 0.56
CA ASN A 322 12.87 -4.93 1.52
C ASN A 322 11.63 -5.54 0.86
N GLY A 323 11.75 -6.50 -0.06
CA GLY A 323 10.65 -7.43 -0.43
C GLY A 323 9.26 -6.85 -0.79
N THR A 324 9.15 -5.55 -1.06
CA THR A 324 7.89 -4.84 -1.27
C THR A 324 7.24 -5.25 -2.59
N ILE A 325 5.94 -5.01 -2.75
CA ILE A 325 5.13 -5.33 -3.94
C ILE A 325 5.70 -4.70 -5.23
N PHE A 326 6.38 -3.57 -5.10
CA PHE A 326 7.41 -3.18 -6.05
C PHE A 326 8.67 -3.96 -5.68
N ASN A 327 8.77 -5.21 -6.13
CA ASN A 327 10.06 -5.88 -6.23
C ASN A 327 10.77 -5.03 -7.27
N PRO A 328 11.59 -4.04 -6.88
CA PRO A 328 12.18 -3.21 -7.88
C PRO A 328 13.07 -4.19 -8.63
N ALA A 329 12.77 -4.37 -9.92
CA ALA A 329 13.73 -4.92 -10.84
C ALA A 329 15.09 -4.37 -10.40
N THR A 330 16.06 -5.27 -10.22
CA THR A 330 17.36 -5.06 -9.56
C THR A 330 18.20 -3.90 -10.13
N GLU A 331 17.66 -3.15 -11.10
CA GLU A 331 18.22 -2.01 -11.78
C GLU A 331 17.59 -0.68 -11.30
N LEU A 332 18.45 0.27 -10.94
CA LEU A 332 18.11 1.63 -10.52
C LEU A 332 17.10 2.35 -11.44
N GLU A 333 17.10 2.05 -12.75
CA GLU A 333 16.22 2.70 -13.72
C GLU A 333 14.73 2.46 -13.43
N GLU A 334 14.33 1.24 -13.04
CA GLU A 334 12.93 0.97 -12.73
C GLU A 334 12.50 1.59 -11.40
N ARG A 335 13.41 1.68 -10.41
CA ARG A 335 13.16 2.44 -9.16
C ARG A 335 12.85 3.91 -9.44
N MET A 336 13.57 4.52 -10.38
CA MET A 336 13.34 5.92 -10.75
C MET A 336 11.99 6.18 -11.45
N LYS A 337 11.35 5.12 -11.98
CA LYS A 337 10.04 5.22 -12.64
C LYS A 337 8.86 5.21 -11.67
N VAL A 338 9.02 4.61 -10.48
CA VAL A 338 7.93 4.37 -9.52
C VAL A 338 7.10 5.63 -9.27
N ARG A 339 7.73 6.79 -9.04
CA ARG A 339 7.00 8.05 -8.81
C ARG A 339 6.10 8.47 -9.97
N TYR A 340 6.51 8.24 -11.21
CA TYR A 340 5.69 8.62 -12.36
C TYR A 340 4.48 7.70 -12.51
N HIS A 341 4.61 6.43 -12.10
CA HIS A 341 3.46 5.54 -11.99
C HIS A 341 2.54 5.95 -10.84
N CYS A 342 3.09 6.34 -9.68
CA CYS A 342 2.28 6.81 -8.54
C CYS A 342 1.51 8.10 -8.88
N SER A 343 2.12 9.04 -9.61
CA SER A 343 1.40 10.23 -10.10
C SER A 343 0.27 9.88 -11.08
N ALA A 344 0.46 8.85 -11.93
CA ALA A 344 -0.59 8.37 -12.80
C ALA A 344 -1.71 7.66 -12.01
N VAL A 345 -1.38 6.90 -10.97
CA VAL A 345 -2.34 6.27 -10.05
C VAL A 345 -3.23 7.34 -9.40
N ALA A 346 -2.62 8.37 -8.83
CA ALA A 346 -3.31 9.51 -8.23
C ALA A 346 -4.35 10.16 -9.17
N MET A 347 -3.94 10.46 -10.41
CA MET A 347 -4.85 11.04 -11.41
C MET A 347 -5.99 10.07 -11.78
N ASN A 348 -5.69 8.79 -12.03
CA ASN A 348 -6.70 7.80 -12.42
C ASN A 348 -7.71 7.55 -11.30
N LEU A 349 -7.26 7.49 -10.03
CA LEU A 349 -8.16 7.37 -8.88
C LEU A 349 -9.12 8.57 -8.81
N LYS A 350 -8.57 9.79 -8.86
CA LYS A 350 -9.38 11.01 -8.80
C LYS A 350 -10.38 11.11 -9.96
N ALA A 351 -9.99 10.79 -11.19
CA ALA A 351 -10.92 10.79 -12.31
C ALA A 351 -12.00 9.71 -12.22
N TYR A 352 -11.68 8.58 -11.57
CA TYR A 352 -12.62 7.48 -11.37
C TYR A 352 -13.67 7.79 -10.29
N ASN A 353 -13.31 8.51 -9.23
CA ASN A 353 -14.23 8.98 -8.19
C ASN A 353 -13.95 10.46 -7.84
N PRO A 354 -14.42 11.41 -8.67
CA PRO A 354 -14.02 12.82 -8.57
C PRO A 354 -14.49 13.50 -7.30
N ASP A 355 -15.66 13.14 -6.77
CA ASP A 355 -16.22 13.83 -5.60
C ASP A 355 -15.64 13.35 -4.27
N LEU A 356 -14.83 12.28 -4.30
CA LEU A 356 -14.27 11.70 -3.09
C LEU A 356 -13.02 12.46 -2.63
N LYS A 357 -12.83 12.51 -1.31
CA LYS A 357 -11.60 12.99 -0.69
C LYS A 357 -10.46 11.98 -0.84
N TYR A 358 -9.27 12.49 -1.17
CA TYR A 358 -8.03 11.72 -1.23
C TYR A 358 -6.95 12.34 -0.34
N LEU A 359 -6.58 11.64 0.72
CA LEU A 359 -5.47 11.98 1.60
C LEU A 359 -4.24 11.18 1.17
N TYR A 360 -3.09 11.80 0.99
CA TYR A 360 -1.91 11.09 0.49
C TYR A 360 -1.07 10.61 1.66
N MET A 361 -0.91 9.30 1.77
CA MET A 361 0.02 8.70 2.71
C MET A 361 1.42 9.23 2.40
N THR A 362 1.91 10.08 3.28
CA THR A 362 3.13 10.85 3.08
C THR A 362 4.21 10.23 3.94
N ASN A 363 5.10 9.48 3.29
CA ASN A 363 6.20 8.82 3.97
C ASN A 363 7.17 9.87 4.51
N VAL A 364 7.25 9.98 5.84
CA VAL A 364 8.21 10.84 6.53
C VAL A 364 9.31 9.96 7.14
N TRP A 365 8.92 8.94 7.89
CA TRP A 365 9.78 8.05 8.66
C TRP A 365 9.04 6.73 8.91
N ASP A 366 9.79 5.63 9.08
CA ASP A 366 9.29 4.35 9.59
C ASP A 366 10.41 3.61 10.31
N THR A 367 10.26 3.42 11.63
CA THR A 367 11.23 2.71 12.48
C THR A 367 11.31 1.22 12.12
N THR A 368 10.18 0.62 11.77
CA THR A 368 10.02 -0.82 11.51
C THR A 368 10.54 -1.17 10.12
N GLU A 369 10.15 -0.41 9.09
CA GLU A 369 10.65 -0.59 7.72
C GLU A 369 12.02 0.05 7.49
N GLN A 370 12.55 0.73 8.50
CA GLN A 370 13.90 1.31 8.55
C GLN A 370 14.17 2.34 7.46
N PHE A 371 13.20 3.23 7.19
CA PHE A 371 13.42 4.37 6.32
C PHE A 371 13.16 5.68 7.04
N ASP A 372 13.87 6.71 6.61
CA ASP A 372 13.73 8.08 7.09
C ASP A 372 13.99 9.00 5.90
N ILE A 373 12.92 9.47 5.29
CA ILE A 373 13.00 10.23 4.05
C ILE A 373 13.35 11.68 4.35
N VAL A 374 12.86 12.20 5.49
CA VAL A 374 13.08 13.59 5.91
C VAL A 374 14.57 13.85 6.08
N HIS A 375 15.31 12.96 6.75
CA HIS A 375 16.74 13.15 6.99
C HIS A 375 17.62 12.54 5.92
N HIS A 376 17.30 11.35 5.39
CA HIS A 376 18.18 10.69 4.41
C HIS A 376 18.00 11.20 2.97
N ALA A 377 16.82 11.70 2.62
CA ALA A 377 16.52 12.13 1.24
C ALA A 377 15.58 13.35 1.14
N PRO A 378 15.88 14.48 1.82
CA PRO A 378 14.99 15.65 1.89
C PRO A 378 14.63 16.24 0.52
N THR A 379 15.55 16.21 -0.45
CA THR A 379 15.26 16.69 -1.81
C THR A 379 14.30 15.77 -2.57
N MET A 380 14.32 14.47 -2.28
CA MET A 380 13.36 13.53 -2.83
C MET A 380 11.98 13.73 -2.20
N PHE A 381 11.92 14.01 -0.90
CA PHE A 381 10.69 14.38 -0.19
C PHE A 381 10.02 15.62 -0.81
N GLN A 382 10.75 16.72 -0.95
CA GLN A 382 10.21 17.95 -1.55
C GLN A 382 9.77 17.72 -3.00
N ARG A 383 10.56 16.98 -3.79
CA ARG A 383 10.18 16.62 -5.16
C ARG A 383 8.88 15.82 -5.19
N TYR A 384 8.71 14.88 -4.27
CA TYR A 384 7.49 14.09 -4.12
C TYR A 384 6.28 15.00 -3.84
N ILE A 385 6.37 15.86 -2.83
CA ILE A 385 5.30 16.81 -2.47
C ILE A 385 4.94 17.67 -3.67
N TYR A 386 5.92 18.33 -4.28
CA TYR A 386 5.66 19.24 -5.40
C TYR A 386 5.17 18.52 -6.66
N THR A 387 5.56 17.27 -6.90
CA THR A 387 5.00 16.49 -8.01
C THR A 387 3.52 16.21 -7.77
N ASN A 388 3.18 15.67 -6.60
CA ASN A 388 1.83 15.21 -6.28
C ASN A 388 0.84 16.35 -6.09
N LEU A 389 1.29 17.47 -5.50
CA LEU A 389 0.46 18.67 -5.41
C LEU A 389 0.25 19.34 -6.76
N ASN A 390 1.06 19.07 -7.77
CA ASN A 390 0.83 19.59 -9.12
C ASN A 390 0.05 18.63 -10.03
N LEU A 391 -0.67 17.66 -9.46
CA LEU A 391 -1.62 16.81 -10.18
C LEU A 391 -3.03 17.35 -10.02
N TYR A 392 -3.73 17.51 -11.13
CA TYR A 392 -5.06 18.11 -11.13
C TYR A 392 -6.08 17.31 -11.91
N TYR A 393 -7.33 17.49 -11.51
CA TYR A 393 -8.52 17.03 -12.18
C TYR A 393 -9.30 18.23 -12.74
N GLN A 394 -9.71 18.17 -14.02
CA GLN A 394 -10.73 19.07 -14.56
C GLN A 394 -12.10 18.44 -14.40
N GLY A 395 -12.92 19.04 -13.54
CA GLY A 395 -14.37 18.84 -13.54
C GLY A 395 -15.08 19.92 -14.35
N MET A 396 -16.40 19.77 -14.45
CA MET A 396 -17.28 20.78 -15.06
C MET A 396 -17.23 22.13 -14.33
N ASN A 397 -16.93 22.11 -13.02
CA ASN A 397 -16.94 23.30 -12.16
C ASN A 397 -15.57 23.99 -12.07
N GLY A 398 -14.53 23.40 -12.64
CA GLY A 398 -13.19 23.98 -12.60
C GLY A 398 -12.10 22.95 -12.37
N LEU A 399 -10.94 23.49 -12.03
CA LEU A 399 -9.71 22.75 -11.80
C LEU A 399 -9.53 22.53 -10.30
N GLU A 400 -9.31 21.28 -9.91
CA GLU A 400 -9.06 20.89 -8.52
C GLU A 400 -7.84 19.98 -8.42
N ARG A 401 -7.20 19.96 -7.24
CA ARG A 401 -6.06 19.07 -7.01
C ARG A 401 -6.54 17.63 -6.82
N CYS A 402 -5.70 16.67 -7.21
CA CYS A 402 -5.97 15.26 -6.94
C CYS A 402 -5.72 14.87 -5.47
N CYS A 403 -5.17 15.76 -4.66
CA CYS A 403 -4.82 15.54 -3.25
C CYS A 403 -5.49 16.62 -2.38
N ASN A 404 -6.16 16.19 -1.31
CA ASN A 404 -6.80 17.08 -0.33
C ASN A 404 -5.88 17.39 0.87
N GLY A 405 -4.81 16.61 1.05
CA GLY A 405 -3.82 16.84 2.11
C GLY A 405 -3.03 15.58 2.48
N PRO A 406 -2.04 15.70 3.38
CA PRO A 406 -1.23 14.57 3.84
C PRO A 406 -1.90 13.73 4.91
N TRP A 407 -1.61 12.43 4.85
CA TRP A 407 -1.70 11.46 5.94
C TRP A 407 -0.26 11.03 6.29
N PHE A 408 0.38 11.70 7.25
CA PHE A 408 1.80 11.49 7.54
C PHE A 408 2.06 10.11 8.12
N CYS A 409 2.80 9.27 7.41
CA CYS A 409 3.06 7.89 7.76
C CYS A 409 4.07 7.78 8.91
N LEU A 410 3.66 7.14 10.02
CA LEU A 410 4.47 6.82 11.21
C LEU A 410 5.30 8.00 11.71
N SER A 411 4.56 8.98 12.21
CA SER A 411 5.01 10.35 12.46
C SER A 411 5.58 10.61 13.87
N ASP A 412 5.94 9.57 14.62
CA ASP A 412 6.58 9.74 15.92
C ASP A 412 8.07 10.11 15.83
N GLY A 413 8.63 10.67 16.91
CA GLY A 413 10.06 10.99 17.02
C GLY A 413 10.54 12.22 16.24
N LEU A 414 9.73 12.78 15.34
CA LEU A 414 10.04 14.00 14.58
C LEU A 414 10.10 15.24 15.50
N LYS A 415 11.09 16.10 15.23
CA LYS A 415 11.32 17.35 15.97
C LYS A 415 10.73 18.54 15.25
N ARG A 416 10.66 19.66 15.95
CA ARG A 416 10.11 20.91 15.43
C ARG A 416 10.72 21.39 14.12
N GLN A 417 12.03 21.22 13.95
CA GLN A 417 12.71 21.56 12.69
C GLN A 417 12.27 20.66 11.52
N ASP A 418 11.92 19.40 11.80
CA ASP A 418 11.50 18.42 10.80
C ASP A 418 10.08 18.75 10.35
N TRP A 419 9.19 19.05 11.31
CA TRP A 419 7.86 19.55 11.03
C TRP A 419 7.89 20.88 10.29
N ASP A 420 8.68 21.86 10.73
CA ASP A 420 8.81 23.14 10.04
C ASP A 420 9.25 22.94 8.56
N PHE A 421 10.15 21.99 8.29
CA PHE A 421 10.54 21.60 6.91
C PHE A 421 9.41 20.94 6.13
N ILE A 422 8.69 19.99 6.74
CA ILE A 422 7.56 19.28 6.14
C ILE A 422 6.46 20.29 5.77
N HIS A 423 6.05 21.14 6.70
CA HIS A 423 5.03 22.15 6.49
C HIS A 423 5.42 23.16 5.44
N GLN A 424 6.67 23.64 5.46
CA GLN A 424 7.13 24.56 4.43
C GLN A 424 6.94 23.97 3.03
N ALA A 425 7.23 22.69 2.82
CA ALA A 425 7.06 22.03 1.54
C ALA A 425 5.58 21.91 1.14
N TRP A 426 4.70 21.49 2.06
CA TRP A 426 3.27 21.37 1.81
C TRP A 426 2.60 22.74 1.57
N ASP A 427 2.86 23.72 2.43
CA ASP A 427 2.36 25.09 2.31
C ASP A 427 2.78 25.71 0.97
N THR A 428 4.04 25.50 0.56
CA THR A 428 4.52 25.98 -0.74
C THR A 428 3.74 25.36 -1.89
N GLY A 429 3.43 24.06 -1.82
CA GLY A 429 2.65 23.39 -2.85
C GLY A 429 1.19 23.85 -2.93
N PHE A 430 0.58 24.18 -1.78
CA PHE A 430 -0.80 24.68 -1.67
C PHE A 430 -0.94 26.20 -1.81
N ALA A 431 0.17 26.96 -1.85
CA ALA A 431 0.16 28.42 -1.78
C ALA A 431 -0.61 29.15 -2.90
N ALA A 432 -0.87 28.50 -4.04
CA ALA A 432 -1.44 29.15 -5.22
C ALA A 432 -2.62 28.39 -5.82
N ASN A 433 -3.59 29.16 -6.32
CA ASN A 433 -4.67 28.66 -7.17
C ASN A 433 -4.19 28.62 -8.63
N ILE A 434 -4.18 27.43 -9.22
CA ILE A 434 -3.75 27.25 -10.61
C ILE A 434 -4.87 27.65 -11.56
N ARG A 435 -4.55 28.49 -12.53
CA ARG A 435 -5.48 28.93 -13.58
C ARG A 435 -5.43 28.06 -14.84
N THR A 436 -4.25 27.53 -15.14
CA THR A 436 -4.01 26.78 -16.37
C THR A 436 -2.86 25.82 -16.16
N ILE A 437 -2.98 24.63 -16.73
CA ILE A 437 -1.91 23.62 -16.73
C ILE A 437 -1.36 23.49 -18.14
N LEU A 438 -0.03 23.50 -18.24
CA LEU A 438 0.65 23.24 -19.49
C LEU A 438 0.84 21.74 -19.66
N GLY A 439 0.56 21.23 -20.85
CA GLY A 439 0.68 19.81 -21.16
C GLY A 439 -0.53 19.30 -21.93
N ALA A 440 -0.61 17.98 -22.07
CA ALA A 440 -1.81 17.34 -22.59
C ALA A 440 -2.73 16.94 -21.43
N THR A 441 -4.03 17.21 -21.56
CA THR A 441 -5.05 16.69 -20.64
C THR A 441 -5.29 15.23 -20.96
N VAL A 442 -5.08 14.37 -19.96
CA VAL A 442 -5.39 12.94 -20.06
C VAL A 442 -6.91 12.77 -20.00
N ILE A 443 -7.49 11.97 -20.90
CA ILE A 443 -8.93 11.70 -20.88
C ILE A 443 -9.21 10.35 -20.25
N TRP A 444 -10.02 10.36 -19.19
CA TRP A 444 -10.58 9.21 -18.51
C TRP A 444 -11.96 8.84 -19.08
N SER A 445 -12.25 7.55 -19.15
CA SER A 445 -13.56 6.99 -19.50
C SER A 445 -13.86 5.81 -18.59
N ASP A 446 -14.99 5.85 -17.90
CA ASP A 446 -15.46 4.72 -17.09
C ASP A 446 -15.79 3.51 -17.96
N GLN A 447 -16.31 3.75 -19.17
CA GLN A 447 -16.71 2.70 -20.11
C GLN A 447 -15.50 1.89 -20.61
N LYS A 448 -14.28 2.43 -20.49
CA LYS A 448 -13.03 1.76 -20.87
C LYS A 448 -12.52 0.80 -19.79
N LEU A 449 -12.91 0.95 -18.53
CA LEU A 449 -12.30 0.24 -17.40
C LEU A 449 -12.28 -1.30 -17.58
N TYR A 450 -13.45 -1.90 -17.79
CA TYR A 450 -13.58 -3.35 -17.98
C TYR A 450 -13.04 -3.85 -19.33
N PRO A 451 -13.27 -3.17 -20.47
CA PRO A 451 -12.60 -3.49 -21.73
C PRO A 451 -11.07 -3.46 -21.64
N GLU A 452 -10.50 -2.54 -20.86
CA GLU A 452 -9.06 -2.44 -20.63
C GLU A 452 -8.52 -3.58 -19.77
N LEU A 453 -9.26 -3.97 -18.73
CA LEU A 453 -8.97 -5.19 -17.96
C LEU A 453 -8.93 -6.42 -18.88
N ASP A 454 -9.94 -6.62 -19.73
CA ASP A 454 -10.00 -7.72 -20.69
C ASP A 454 -8.83 -7.67 -21.70
N TYR A 455 -8.54 -6.48 -22.22
CA TYR A 455 -7.43 -6.27 -23.14
C TYR A 455 -6.08 -6.61 -22.50
N TYR A 456 -5.85 -6.18 -21.26
CA TYR A 456 -4.65 -6.52 -20.51
C TYR A 456 -4.54 -8.04 -20.29
N MET A 457 -5.62 -8.69 -19.86
CA MET A 457 -5.64 -10.14 -19.61
C MET A 457 -5.36 -10.96 -20.87
N GLY A 458 -5.88 -10.54 -22.03
CA GLY A 458 -5.72 -11.23 -23.30
C GLY A 458 -4.40 -10.95 -24.01
N THR A 459 -3.81 -9.76 -23.84
CA THR A 459 -2.66 -9.32 -24.66
C THR A 459 -1.39 -9.03 -23.89
N ARG A 460 -1.48 -8.80 -22.57
CA ARG A 460 -0.39 -8.30 -21.71
C ARG A 460 0.22 -6.98 -22.19
N ARG A 461 -0.49 -6.21 -23.01
CA ARG A 461 -0.10 -4.85 -23.41
C ARG A 461 -0.30 -3.88 -22.25
N TRP A 462 0.32 -2.72 -22.32
CA TRP A 462 0.29 -1.74 -21.22
C TRP A 462 -1.11 -1.19 -20.95
N THR A 463 -1.44 -1.08 -19.66
CA THR A 463 -2.59 -0.33 -19.16
C THR A 463 -2.37 1.17 -19.32
N SER A 464 -3.45 1.94 -19.19
CA SER A 464 -3.45 3.40 -19.27
C SER A 464 -2.45 4.00 -18.27
N ASN A 465 -2.47 3.52 -17.03
CA ASN A 465 -1.51 3.93 -15.99
C ASN A 465 -0.05 3.66 -16.38
N ARG A 466 0.26 2.46 -16.93
CA ARG A 466 1.62 2.15 -17.38
C ARG A 466 2.06 3.05 -18.53
N ILE A 467 1.18 3.33 -19.50
CA ILE A 467 1.46 4.23 -20.62
C ILE A 467 1.74 5.65 -20.10
N MET A 468 0.87 6.17 -19.23
CA MET A 468 1.03 7.49 -18.63
C MET A 468 2.37 7.62 -17.90
N GLY A 469 2.67 6.68 -16.98
CA GLY A 469 3.91 6.72 -16.21
C GLY A 469 5.18 6.64 -17.07
N GLU A 470 5.19 5.81 -18.12
CA GLU A 470 6.33 5.72 -19.05
C GLU A 470 6.49 6.99 -19.91
N LEU A 471 5.38 7.61 -20.34
CA LEU A 471 5.43 8.87 -21.08
C LEU A 471 5.91 10.02 -20.20
N THR A 472 5.43 10.13 -18.97
CA THR A 472 5.87 11.16 -18.02
C THR A 472 7.34 10.96 -17.64
N TYR A 473 7.78 9.71 -17.45
CA TYR A 473 9.21 9.38 -17.29
C TYR A 473 10.05 9.84 -18.49
N ALA A 474 9.53 9.69 -19.72
CA ALA A 474 10.17 10.16 -20.93
C ALA A 474 10.10 11.69 -21.15
N GLY A 475 9.42 12.44 -20.27
CA GLY A 475 9.35 13.90 -20.28
C GLY A 475 8.04 14.49 -20.83
N ALA A 476 7.02 13.66 -21.07
CA ALA A 476 5.68 14.17 -21.38
C ALA A 476 5.08 14.91 -20.19
N GLN A 477 4.44 16.05 -20.44
CA GLN A 477 3.75 16.83 -19.41
C GLN A 477 2.30 16.34 -19.29
N LEU A 478 2.09 15.35 -18.41
CA LEU A 478 0.79 14.73 -18.13
C LEU A 478 0.49 14.92 -16.63
N ASN A 479 0.14 16.14 -16.24
CA ASN A 479 -0.14 16.50 -14.84
C ASN A 479 -1.63 16.86 -14.62
N HIS A 480 -2.46 16.56 -15.61
CA HIS A 480 -3.86 16.97 -15.66
C HIS A 480 -4.71 15.88 -16.31
N ILE A 481 -5.80 15.50 -15.65
CA ILE A 481 -6.76 14.52 -16.14
C ILE A 481 -8.19 15.11 -16.13
N ALA A 482 -9.00 14.73 -17.11
CA ALA A 482 -10.41 15.08 -17.19
C ALA A 482 -11.19 13.82 -17.55
N ARG A 483 -12.44 13.74 -17.10
CA ARG A 483 -13.34 12.72 -17.61
C ARG A 483 -13.87 13.12 -18.99
N ILE A 484 -14.30 12.15 -19.78
CA ILE A 484 -14.81 12.40 -21.12
C ILE A 484 -16.05 13.31 -21.12
N GLU A 485 -16.84 13.30 -20.04
CA GLU A 485 -18.00 14.18 -19.89
C GLU A 485 -17.59 15.66 -19.72
N SER A 486 -16.31 15.94 -19.41
CA SER A 486 -15.76 17.30 -19.27
C SER A 486 -15.03 17.79 -20.52
N LEU A 487 -15.19 17.13 -21.67
CA LEU A 487 -14.52 17.53 -22.92
C LEU A 487 -14.86 18.96 -23.38
N ASP A 488 -16.06 19.46 -23.06
CA ASP A 488 -16.52 20.77 -23.50
C ASP A 488 -15.88 21.93 -22.73
N VAL A 489 -15.34 21.66 -21.54
CA VAL A 489 -14.72 22.68 -20.67
C VAL A 489 -13.19 22.65 -20.69
N ILE A 490 -12.59 21.67 -21.37
CA ILE A 490 -11.13 21.60 -21.56
C ILE A 490 -10.70 22.34 -22.83
N SER A 491 -9.45 22.82 -22.82
CA SER A 491 -8.79 23.39 -23.99
C SER A 491 -7.35 22.89 -24.07
N GLY A 492 -6.75 22.96 -25.27
CA GLY A 492 -5.40 22.49 -25.50
C GLY A 492 -5.32 21.03 -25.95
N ALA A 493 -4.13 20.44 -25.82
CA ALA A 493 -3.88 19.09 -26.31
C ALA A 493 -4.54 18.05 -25.41
N ILE A 494 -5.09 16.98 -26.02
CA ILE A 494 -5.62 15.83 -25.27
C ILE A 494 -4.82 14.57 -25.56
N PHE A 495 -4.67 13.75 -24.52
CA PHE A 495 -4.05 12.43 -24.59
C PHE A 495 -5.06 11.37 -24.14
N VAL A 496 -5.29 10.38 -25.00
CA VAL A 496 -6.26 9.30 -24.74
C VAL A 496 -5.53 7.96 -24.72
N PRO A 497 -5.15 7.44 -23.54
CA PRO A 497 -4.49 6.16 -23.45
C PRO A 497 -5.45 5.05 -23.88
N ASN A 498 -4.92 4.08 -24.64
CA ASN A 498 -5.69 2.95 -25.16
C ASN A 498 -7.00 3.36 -25.88
N PHE A 499 -6.94 4.42 -26.69
CA PHE A 499 -8.12 5.01 -27.37
C PHE A 499 -8.98 4.03 -28.19
N HIS A 500 -8.38 2.94 -28.67
CA HIS A 500 -9.07 1.90 -29.45
C HIS A 500 -10.07 1.07 -28.63
N LEU A 501 -10.06 1.21 -27.30
CA LEU A 501 -10.99 0.55 -26.39
C LEU A 501 -12.21 1.40 -26.04
N LEU A 502 -12.27 2.66 -26.50
CA LEU A 502 -13.42 3.51 -26.25
C LEU A 502 -14.65 2.99 -27.02
N PRO A 503 -15.87 3.08 -26.42
CA PRO A 503 -17.10 2.86 -27.17
C PRO A 503 -17.23 3.89 -28.29
N ARG A 504 -17.98 3.53 -29.33
CA ARG A 504 -18.11 4.34 -30.56
C ARG A 504 -18.52 5.79 -30.29
N GLN A 505 -19.49 6.00 -29.40
CA GLN A 505 -20.00 7.33 -29.06
C GLN A 505 -18.90 8.22 -28.44
N GLU A 506 -18.12 7.68 -27.52
CA GLU A 506 -17.00 8.38 -26.90
C GLU A 506 -15.87 8.65 -27.89
N LEU A 507 -15.58 7.69 -28.78
CA LEU A 507 -14.63 7.89 -29.86
C LEU A 507 -15.05 9.04 -30.78
N GLU A 508 -16.33 9.11 -31.13
CA GLU A 508 -16.89 10.20 -31.94
C GLU A 508 -16.73 11.56 -31.22
N GLN A 509 -16.93 11.63 -29.90
CA GLN A 509 -16.67 12.86 -29.10
C GLN A 509 -15.20 13.28 -29.16
N ILE A 510 -14.26 12.35 -28.96
CA ILE A 510 -12.82 12.61 -29.10
C ILE A 510 -12.46 13.05 -30.53
N LEU A 511 -13.11 12.47 -31.54
CA LEU A 511 -12.91 12.86 -32.93
C LEU A 511 -13.57 14.21 -33.28
N ALA A 512 -14.57 14.63 -32.53
CA ALA A 512 -15.24 15.92 -32.65
C ALA A 512 -14.52 17.05 -31.88
N TYR A 513 -13.68 16.74 -30.89
CA TYR A 513 -12.94 17.75 -30.12
C TYR A 513 -12.18 18.75 -31.02
N ARG A 514 -12.37 20.05 -30.75
CA ARG A 514 -11.74 21.18 -31.47
C ARG A 514 -10.97 22.14 -30.55
N GLY A 515 -10.94 21.89 -29.24
CA GLY A 515 -10.23 22.73 -28.27
C GLY A 515 -8.70 22.71 -28.39
N GLY A 516 -8.13 21.83 -29.22
CA GLY A 516 -6.69 21.77 -29.50
C GLY A 516 -6.24 20.53 -30.29
N LYS A 517 -4.93 20.24 -30.24
CA LYS A 517 -4.33 19.06 -30.91
C LYS A 517 -4.73 17.76 -30.21
N ARG A 518 -4.73 16.65 -30.95
CA ARG A 518 -5.10 15.31 -30.46
C ARG A 518 -3.94 14.36 -30.70
N ASP A 519 -3.43 13.74 -29.65
CA ASP A 519 -2.38 12.72 -29.75
C ASP A 519 -2.93 11.35 -29.31
N PRO A 520 -3.62 10.61 -30.22
CA PRO A 520 -4.03 9.24 -29.94
C PRO A 520 -2.79 8.32 -29.97
N VAL A 521 -2.54 7.56 -28.92
CA VAL A 521 -1.42 6.60 -28.88
C VAL A 521 -1.95 5.17 -28.82
N ARG A 522 -1.48 4.31 -29.72
CA ARG A 522 -1.63 2.85 -29.60
C ARG A 522 -0.39 2.24 -28.98
N PRO A 523 -0.50 1.13 -28.22
CA PRO A 523 0.67 0.38 -27.74
C PRO A 523 1.60 -0.12 -28.85
N GLU A 524 1.11 -0.23 -30.08
CA GLU A 524 1.84 -0.69 -31.26
C GLU A 524 2.65 0.41 -31.97
N ASP A 525 2.53 1.67 -31.54
CA ASP A 525 3.36 2.78 -31.99
C ASP A 525 4.76 2.75 -31.34
N ARG A 526 5.57 1.74 -31.71
CA ARG A 526 6.98 1.57 -31.29
C ARG A 526 7.94 2.70 -31.71
N ARG A 527 7.46 3.82 -32.25
CA ARG A 527 8.31 4.87 -32.84
C ARG A 527 8.95 5.83 -31.85
N PHE A 528 8.56 5.82 -30.57
CA PHE A 528 9.19 6.72 -29.58
C PHE A 528 10.48 6.17 -28.96
N ALA A 529 10.80 4.87 -29.13
CA ALA A 529 11.98 4.25 -28.50
C ALA A 529 13.23 4.16 -29.40
N SER A 530 13.14 4.43 -30.71
CA SER A 530 14.19 3.99 -31.65
C SER A 530 15.14 5.06 -32.19
N SER A 531 14.90 6.38 -32.02
CA SER A 531 15.74 7.39 -32.66
C SER A 531 17.07 7.71 -31.96
N ARG A 532 17.29 7.26 -30.71
CA ARG A 532 18.57 7.48 -29.98
C ARG A 532 19.32 6.21 -29.55
N TYR A 533 18.80 5.01 -29.85
CA TYR A 533 19.37 3.75 -29.33
C TYR A 533 20.39 3.04 -30.23
N GLY A 534 20.65 3.54 -31.45
CA GLY A 534 21.63 2.95 -32.38
C GLY A 534 23.08 2.93 -31.87
N GLY A 535 23.47 3.89 -31.02
CA GLY A 535 24.85 4.02 -30.52
C GLY A 535 25.24 3.07 -29.38
N ARG A 536 24.29 2.56 -28.59
CA ARG A 536 24.58 1.80 -27.36
C ARG A 536 24.80 0.30 -27.56
N ARG A 537 24.32 -0.29 -28.67
CA ARG A 537 24.58 -1.71 -29.01
C ARG A 537 26.08 -2.01 -29.23
N ARG A 538 26.87 -1.04 -29.71
CA ARG A 538 28.33 -1.20 -29.88
C ARG A 538 29.11 -1.19 -28.56
N LYS A 539 28.68 -0.44 -27.53
CA LYS A 539 29.32 -0.45 -26.20
C LYS A 539 29.07 -1.75 -25.42
N ARG A 540 27.85 -2.32 -25.51
CA ARG A 540 27.50 -3.59 -24.82
C ARG A 540 28.30 -4.81 -25.30
N ARG A 541 28.71 -4.86 -26.58
CA ARG A 541 29.62 -5.92 -27.11
C ARG A 541 31.05 -5.80 -26.57
N ARG A 542 31.52 -4.60 -26.22
CA ARG A 542 32.88 -4.36 -25.71
C ARG A 542 32.99 -4.71 -24.22
N GLN A 543 31.98 -4.38 -23.41
CA GLN A 543 31.95 -4.73 -21.97
C GLN A 543 31.79 -6.24 -21.72
N ARG A 544 30.99 -6.97 -22.51
CA ARG A 544 30.86 -8.44 -22.36
C ARG A 544 32.17 -9.19 -22.66
N ARG A 545 33.02 -8.68 -23.54
CA ARG A 545 34.37 -9.25 -23.79
C ARG A 545 35.33 -9.05 -22.62
N ILE A 546 35.22 -7.94 -21.90
CA ILE A 546 36.10 -7.61 -20.76
C ILE A 546 35.71 -8.44 -19.53
N VAL A 547 34.41 -8.56 -19.23
CA VAL A 547 33.91 -9.35 -18.08
C VAL A 547 34.11 -10.85 -18.29
N GLY A 548 33.97 -11.36 -19.52
CA GLY A 548 34.27 -12.76 -19.86
C GLY A 548 35.77 -13.11 -19.76
N GLY A 549 36.66 -12.14 -19.94
CA GLY A 549 38.11 -12.30 -19.77
C GLY A 549 38.54 -12.37 -18.31
N LEU A 550 37.87 -11.62 -17.42
CA LEU A 550 38.15 -11.58 -15.98
C LEU A 550 37.70 -12.88 -15.27
N ARG A 551 36.52 -13.43 -15.60
CA ARG A 551 36.04 -14.70 -15.03
C ARG A 551 36.93 -15.91 -15.38
N LYS A 552 37.54 -15.92 -16.57
CA LYS A 552 38.48 -16.99 -16.98
C LYS A 552 39.83 -16.93 -16.26
N ARG A 553 40.23 -15.77 -15.72
CA ARG A 553 41.47 -15.64 -14.93
C ARG A 553 41.27 -16.02 -13.47
N GLN A 554 40.09 -15.77 -12.91
CA GLN A 554 39.76 -16.12 -11.52
C GLN A 554 39.63 -17.64 -11.33
N ALA A 555 38.98 -18.34 -12.27
CA ALA A 555 38.85 -19.81 -12.25
C ALA A 555 40.19 -20.56 -12.43
N LYS A 556 41.20 -19.94 -13.03
CA LYS A 556 42.57 -20.51 -13.12
C LYS A 556 43.39 -20.29 -11.85
N GLY A 557 43.07 -19.28 -11.04
CA GLY A 557 43.71 -19.02 -9.75
C GLY A 557 43.26 -20.01 -8.67
N GLU A 558 41.96 -20.35 -8.64
CA GLU A 558 41.38 -21.25 -7.63
C GLU A 558 41.76 -22.73 -7.86
N ALA A 559 41.94 -23.15 -9.12
CA ALA A 559 42.41 -24.51 -9.44
C ALA A 559 43.86 -24.77 -9.03
N CYS A 560 44.68 -23.73 -8.86
CA CYS A 560 46.08 -23.85 -8.47
C CYS A 560 46.28 -23.96 -6.95
N PHE A 561 45.27 -23.58 -6.15
CA PHE A 561 45.33 -23.58 -4.69
C PHE A 561 44.80 -24.88 -4.06
N LEU A 562 43.99 -25.66 -4.79
CA LEU A 562 43.37 -26.90 -4.31
C LEU A 562 44.18 -28.18 -4.59
N GLN A 563 45.38 -28.09 -5.18
CA GLN A 563 46.26 -29.25 -5.42
C GLN A 563 47.38 -29.42 -4.37
N SER A 564 47.56 -28.50 -3.42
CA SER A 564 48.71 -28.52 -2.48
C SER A 564 48.39 -28.94 -1.04
N VAL A 565 47.20 -29.47 -0.74
CA VAL A 565 46.89 -29.99 0.60
C VAL A 565 46.26 -31.39 0.50
N ARG A 566 47.12 -32.42 0.44
CA ARG A 566 46.76 -33.80 0.78
C ARG A 566 47.84 -34.38 1.69
N ALA A 567 47.44 -34.75 2.91
CA ALA A 567 48.19 -35.65 3.79
C ALA A 567 47.31 -36.89 4.12
N PRO A 568 47.91 -38.03 4.49
CA PRO A 568 47.39 -39.35 4.15
C PRO A 568 46.48 -40.02 5.20
N ARG A 569 45.67 -40.96 4.70
CA ARG A 569 44.79 -41.88 5.42
C ARG A 569 45.53 -42.78 6.42
N ARG A 570 44.91 -43.07 7.57
CA ARG A 570 45.00 -44.39 8.25
C ARG A 570 43.64 -44.83 8.82
N GLN A 571 43.48 -46.14 8.84
CA GLN A 571 42.28 -46.96 9.03
C GLN A 571 41.76 -47.03 10.47
N ALA A 572 40.50 -47.47 10.55
CA ALA A 572 39.70 -47.79 11.72
C ALA A 572 40.25 -48.94 12.59
N GLY A 573 39.86 -48.91 13.87
CA GLY A 573 39.95 -50.05 14.79
C GLY A 573 39.45 -49.70 16.20
N SER A 574 38.25 -50.22 16.52
CA SER A 574 37.78 -50.77 17.82
C SER A 574 37.82 -49.98 19.14
N ASP A 575 36.65 -50.04 19.80
CA ASP A 575 36.39 -50.22 21.24
C ASP A 575 36.59 -49.08 22.27
N GLY A 576 35.60 -48.96 23.15
CA GLY A 576 35.85 -48.72 24.58
C GLY A 576 35.21 -47.49 25.22
N ALA A 577 34.08 -47.73 25.89
CA ALA A 577 33.59 -47.17 27.17
C ALA A 577 34.25 -45.95 27.86
N GLY A 578 33.40 -45.14 28.51
CA GLY A 578 33.73 -44.33 29.71
C GLY A 578 33.51 -42.82 29.51
N LYS A 579 32.44 -42.23 30.03
CA LYS A 579 32.26 -41.63 31.39
C LYS A 579 32.94 -40.27 31.60
N GLU A 580 32.11 -39.37 32.17
CA GLU A 580 32.43 -38.20 33.02
C GLU A 580 33.04 -36.96 32.32
N ARG A 581 32.30 -35.84 32.26
CA ARG A 581 32.01 -34.79 33.28
C ARG A 581 33.13 -33.73 33.39
N VAL A 582 32.68 -32.52 33.76
CA VAL A 582 33.41 -31.29 34.11
C VAL A 582 33.66 -30.39 32.89
N ALA A 583 32.85 -29.36 32.62
CA ALA A 583 32.57 -28.11 33.35
C ALA A 583 33.67 -27.04 33.21
N ALA A 584 33.19 -25.79 33.02
CA ALA A 584 33.87 -24.52 33.15
C ALA A 584 34.92 -24.18 32.06
N SER A 585 35.11 -22.94 31.61
CA SER A 585 34.40 -21.67 31.74
C SER A 585 35.20 -20.64 30.93
N ILE A 586 34.61 -19.45 30.71
CA ILE A 586 35.28 -18.16 30.47
C ILE A 586 35.89 -17.96 29.07
N GLY A 587 35.46 -16.88 28.42
CA GLY A 587 36.25 -16.26 27.36
C GLY A 587 35.54 -15.14 26.61
N LYS A 588 35.16 -14.07 27.32
CA LYS A 588 34.95 -12.71 26.77
C LYS A 588 35.99 -12.37 25.68
N ARG A 589 35.56 -11.88 24.51
CA ARG A 589 35.85 -10.52 23.96
C ARG A 589 35.51 -10.37 22.47
N LYS A 590 34.69 -9.35 22.21
CA LYS A 590 34.77 -8.34 21.13
C LYS A 590 35.18 -8.81 19.73
N LEU A 591 34.23 -8.76 18.79
CA LEU A 591 33.95 -7.58 17.96
C LEU A 591 32.49 -7.61 17.51
#